data_AF-A0A225UHN4-F1
#
_entry.id   AF-A0A225UHN4-F1
#
_cell.length_a   1.000
_cell.length_b   1.000
_cell.length_c   1.000
_cell.angle_alpha   90.00
_cell.angle_beta   90.00
_cell.angle_gamma   90.00
#
_symmetry.space_group_name_H-M   'P 1'
#
loop_
_entity.id
_entity.type
_entity.pdbx_description
1 polymer ?
#
loop_
_entity_poly.entity_id
_entity_poly.type
_entity_poly.pdbx_seq_one_letter_code
_entity_poly.pdbx_strand_id
1 'polypeptide(L)'
;MFVPTLENQGTDEQRAKWLPLAKNYKILGAYAQTELGHGSNVQGIETVATYDKATQEFVIDSPTLTSRKWWPGGLGKTANHAIVHARLYLDGKDVGVQAFL
;
A
#
# COMPACT_ATOMS: atom_id res chain seq x y z
N MET A 1 12.12 -1.29 4.62
CA MET A 1 11.19 -1.00 3.52
C MET A 1 10.11 0.00 3.95
N PHE A 2 9.30 -0.29 4.97
CA PHE A 2 8.23 0.62 5.43
C PHE A 2 8.69 2.06 5.77
N VAL A 3 9.65 2.23 6.68
CA VAL A 3 10.15 3.57 7.09
C VAL A 3 10.76 4.35 5.91
N PRO A 4 11.69 3.78 5.11
CA PRO A 4 12.21 4.48 3.93
C PRO A 4 11.14 4.91 2.92
N THR A 5 10.05 4.16 2.75
CA THR A 5 8.96 4.57 1.86
C THR A 5 8.21 5.79 2.41
N LEU A 6 7.93 5.82 3.72
CA LEU A 6 7.34 7.00 4.37
C LEU A 6 8.25 8.24 4.22
N GLU A 7 9.56 8.08 4.34
CA GLU A 7 10.52 9.18 4.20
C GLU A 7 10.55 9.75 2.77
N ASN A 8 10.63 8.87 1.77
CA ASN A 8 10.91 9.27 0.39
C ASN A 8 9.65 9.55 -0.44
N GLN A 9 8.49 9.00 -0.09
CA GLN A 9 7.25 9.13 -0.89
C GLN A 9 6.13 9.88 -0.16
N GLY A 10 6.24 10.08 1.15
CA GLY A 10 5.28 10.86 1.91
C GLY A 10 5.40 12.37 1.65
N THR A 11 4.31 13.11 1.85
CA THR A 11 4.36 14.57 2.02
C THR A 11 4.97 14.95 3.37
N ASP A 12 5.30 16.23 3.59
CA ASP A 12 5.79 16.69 4.90
C ASP A 12 4.80 16.41 6.03
N GLU A 13 3.50 16.60 5.77
CA GLU A 13 2.43 16.32 6.73
C GLU A 13 2.33 14.82 7.06
N GLN A 14 2.38 13.95 6.04
CA GLN A 14 2.36 12.50 6.24
C GLN A 14 3.61 12.02 6.98
N ARG A 15 4.79 12.57 6.66
CA ARG A 15 6.04 12.30 7.39
C ARG A 15 5.91 12.68 8.85
N ALA A 16 5.43 13.89 9.15
CA ALA A 16 5.27 14.38 10.50
C ALA A 16 4.31 13.52 11.33
N LYS A 17 3.25 12.99 10.72
CA LYS A 17 2.28 12.10 11.37
C LYS A 17 2.84 10.68 11.60
N TRP A 18 3.39 10.05 10.58
CA TRP A 18 3.63 8.59 10.59
C TRP A 18 5.05 8.19 10.97
N LEU A 19 6.08 8.98 10.61
CA LEU A 19 7.47 8.62 10.92
C LEU A 19 7.75 8.52 12.42
N PRO A 20 7.29 9.45 13.28
CA PRO A 20 7.53 9.31 14.72
C PRO A 20 6.91 8.04 15.29
N LEU A 21 5.72 7.63 14.81
CA LEU A 21 5.07 6.40 15.25
C LEU A 21 5.87 5.17 14.82
N ALA A 22 6.34 5.14 13.56
CA ALA A 22 7.10 4.01 13.03
C ALA A 22 8.50 3.89 13.67
N LYS A 23 9.22 5.02 13.83
CA LYS A 23 10.57 5.05 14.42
C LYS A 23 10.58 4.72 15.92
N ASN A 24 9.48 4.98 16.63
CA ASN A 24 9.32 4.64 18.05
C ASN A 24 8.56 3.31 18.27
N TYR A 25 8.43 2.48 17.24
CA TYR A 25 7.76 1.17 17.29
C TYR A 25 6.31 1.20 17.81
N LYS A 26 5.63 2.35 17.69
CA LYS A 26 4.19 2.47 17.99
C LYS A 26 3.35 1.85 16.88
N ILE A 27 3.88 1.83 15.66
CA ILE A 27 3.36 1.04 14.54
C ILE A 27 4.47 0.15 13.98
N LEU A 28 4.10 -1.05 13.57
CA LEU A 28 4.97 -2.02 12.90
C LEU A 28 4.45 -2.20 11.49
N GLY A 29 5.29 -1.85 10.51
CA GLY A 29 4.86 -1.74 9.12
C GLY A 29 5.46 -2.80 8.20
N ALA A 30 4.65 -3.30 7.26
CA ALA A 30 5.10 -4.13 6.14
C ALA A 30 5.14 -3.35 4.82
N TYR A 31 5.88 -3.86 3.84
CA TYR A 31 5.89 -3.35 2.45
C TYR A 31 5.20 -4.36 1.55
N ALA A 32 3.93 -4.10 1.22
CA ALA A 32 3.03 -5.04 0.56
C ALA A 32 2.88 -4.70 -0.94
N GLN A 33 3.91 -5.06 -1.72
CA GLN A 33 3.92 -4.87 -3.17
C GLN A 33 3.56 -6.16 -3.92
N THR A 34 4.38 -7.19 -3.74
CA THR A 34 4.26 -8.48 -4.43
C THR A 34 2.91 -9.15 -4.15
N GLU A 35 2.36 -9.74 -5.20
CA GLU A 35 1.14 -10.53 -5.19
C GLU A 35 1.44 -11.97 -5.57
N LEU A 36 0.48 -12.86 -5.36
CA LEU A 36 0.60 -14.26 -5.76
C LEU A 36 0.84 -14.40 -7.27
N GLY A 37 0.16 -13.59 -8.10
CA GLY A 37 0.31 -13.60 -9.57
C GLY A 37 1.48 -12.75 -10.09
N HIS A 38 1.97 -11.78 -9.32
CA HIS A 38 2.87 -10.74 -9.81
C HIS A 38 3.96 -10.37 -8.79
N GLY A 39 5.22 -10.68 -9.14
CA GLY A 39 6.41 -10.24 -8.40
C GLY A 39 7.29 -9.30 -9.21
N SER A 40 7.98 -9.83 -10.23
CA SER A 40 8.89 -9.03 -11.07
C SER A 40 8.14 -7.98 -11.91
N ASN A 41 6.96 -8.32 -12.43
CA ASN A 41 6.14 -7.39 -13.20
C ASN A 41 5.22 -6.57 -12.28
N VAL A 42 5.77 -5.53 -11.65
CA VAL A 42 5.00 -4.63 -10.76
C VAL A 42 3.86 -3.92 -11.50
N GLN A 43 4.05 -3.59 -12.79
CA GLN A 43 3.00 -2.97 -13.59
C GLN A 43 1.82 -3.91 -13.85
N GLY A 44 1.94 -5.21 -13.54
CA GLY A 44 0.89 -6.20 -13.69
C GLY A 44 0.07 -6.49 -12.44
N ILE A 45 0.37 -5.89 -11.29
CA ILE A 45 -0.38 -6.17 -10.05
C ILE A 45 -1.88 -5.88 -10.21
N GLU A 46 -2.71 -6.62 -9.49
CA GLU A 46 -4.16 -6.68 -9.62
C GLU A 46 -4.90 -6.01 -8.46
N THR A 47 -4.27 -5.82 -7.29
CA THR A 47 -4.88 -5.06 -6.18
C THR A 47 -5.28 -3.67 -6.68
N VAL A 48 -6.51 -3.24 -6.40
CA VAL A 48 -7.03 -1.93 -6.83
C VAL A 48 -7.24 -0.99 -5.65
N ALA A 49 -7.11 0.30 -5.92
CA ALA A 49 -7.46 1.38 -5.02
C ALA A 49 -8.40 2.33 -5.77
N THR A 50 -9.70 2.30 -5.48
CA THR A 50 -10.68 3.16 -6.16
C THR A 50 -11.02 4.36 -5.27
N TYR A 51 -10.93 5.57 -5.81
CA TYR A 51 -11.30 6.77 -5.05
C TYR A 51 -12.82 6.97 -5.01
N ASP A 52 -13.39 6.95 -3.81
CA ASP A 52 -14.78 7.32 -3.57
C ASP A 52 -14.87 8.82 -3.26
N LYS A 53 -15.47 9.59 -4.18
CA LYS A 53 -15.64 11.04 -4.04
C LYS A 53 -16.62 11.44 -2.95
N ALA A 54 -17.59 10.57 -2.62
CA ALA A 54 -18.61 10.89 -1.63
C ALA A 54 -18.02 10.87 -0.21
N THR A 55 -17.13 9.93 0.07
CA THR A 55 -16.48 9.80 1.38
C THR A 55 -15.07 10.37 1.43
N GLN A 56 -14.47 10.68 0.27
CA GLN A 56 -13.07 11.09 0.12
C GLN A 56 -12.08 10.01 0.58
N GLU A 57 -12.43 8.75 0.35
CA GLU A 57 -11.64 7.59 0.77
C GLU A 57 -11.15 6.77 -0.44
N PHE A 58 -10.09 5.98 -0.23
CA PHE A 58 -9.67 4.96 -1.18
C PHE A 58 -10.17 3.60 -0.72
N VAL A 59 -10.94 2.93 -1.59
CA VAL A 59 -11.39 1.55 -1.38
C VAL A 59 -10.34 0.61 -1.94
N ILE A 60 -9.65 -0.11 -1.05
CA ILE A 60 -8.64 -1.11 -1.40
C ILE A 60 -9.32 -2.47 -1.53
N ASP A 61 -9.15 -3.12 -2.69
CA ASP A 61 -9.74 -4.42 -2.95
C ASP A 61 -8.74 -5.42 -3.58
N SER A 62 -8.93 -6.69 -3.25
CA SER A 62 -8.20 -7.83 -3.83
C SER A 62 -9.18 -8.67 -4.65
N PRO A 63 -9.37 -8.35 -5.95
CA PRO A 63 -10.49 -8.87 -6.74
C PRO A 63 -10.37 -10.35 -7.06
N THR A 64 -9.16 -10.92 -6.98
CA THR A 64 -8.88 -12.30 -7.38
C THR A 64 -8.04 -13.02 -6.33
N LEU A 65 -7.93 -14.34 -6.46
CA LEU A 65 -6.99 -15.11 -5.65
C LEU A 65 -5.53 -14.68 -5.91
N THR A 66 -5.20 -14.37 -7.15
CA THR A 66 -3.86 -13.99 -7.60
C THR A 66 -3.47 -12.59 -7.17
N SER A 67 -4.43 -11.70 -6.89
CA SER A 67 -4.19 -10.34 -6.40
C SER A 67 -3.77 -10.27 -4.93
N ARG A 68 -3.88 -11.36 -4.17
CA ARG A 68 -3.52 -11.36 -2.75
C ARG A 68 -2.05 -11.03 -2.57
N LYS A 69 -1.75 -10.10 -1.66
CA LYS A 69 -0.37 -9.78 -1.28
C LYS A 69 0.32 -11.03 -0.72
N TRP A 70 1.47 -11.36 -1.29
CA TRP A 70 2.19 -12.60 -1.04
C TRP A 70 3.69 -12.36 -1.02
N TRP A 71 4.39 -12.88 0.00
CA TRP A 71 5.79 -12.61 0.39
C TRP A 71 6.12 -11.44 1.35
N PRO A 72 5.32 -10.37 1.54
CA PRO A 72 5.72 -9.27 2.41
C PRO A 72 6.15 -9.71 3.82
N GLY A 73 7.42 -9.46 4.15
CA GLY A 73 7.97 -9.79 5.46
C GLY A 73 7.23 -9.07 6.58
N GLY A 74 6.96 -9.78 7.68
CA GLY A 74 6.22 -9.26 8.85
C GLY A 74 4.70 -9.16 8.67
N LEU A 75 4.17 -9.22 7.44
CA LEU A 75 2.74 -9.03 7.16
C LEU A 75 1.85 -10.10 7.81
N GLY A 76 2.33 -11.34 7.90
CA GLY A 76 1.49 -12.45 8.36
C GLY A 76 1.02 -12.34 9.80
N LYS A 77 1.87 -11.82 10.72
CA LYS A 77 1.62 -11.85 12.17
C LYS A 77 2.22 -10.69 12.98
N THR A 78 3.06 -9.83 12.40
CA THR A 78 3.82 -8.81 13.16
C THR A 78 3.35 -7.41 12.85
N ALA A 79 3.20 -7.08 11.57
CA ALA A 79 2.83 -5.75 11.15
C ALA A 79 1.36 -5.46 11.50
N ASN A 80 1.12 -4.26 12.03
CA ASN A 80 -0.22 -3.73 12.28
C ASN A 80 -0.61 -2.65 11.26
N HIS A 81 0.33 -2.22 10.41
CA HIS A 81 0.11 -1.35 9.25
C HIS A 81 0.90 -1.90 8.05
N ALA A 82 0.54 -1.50 6.84
CA ALA A 82 1.31 -1.88 5.65
C ALA A 82 1.23 -0.78 4.60
N ILE A 83 2.31 -0.57 3.86
CA ILE A 83 2.26 0.20 2.62
C ILE A 83 1.87 -0.75 1.50
N VAL A 84 0.64 -0.63 1.02
CA VAL A 84 0.06 -1.47 -0.03
C VAL A 84 0.29 -0.79 -1.38
N HIS A 85 0.85 -1.53 -2.34
CA HIS A 85 0.87 -1.06 -3.74
C HIS A 85 -0.38 -1.56 -4.46
N ALA A 86 -1.10 -0.67 -5.11
CA ALA A 86 -2.34 -0.98 -5.80
C ALA A 86 -2.49 -0.12 -7.05
N ARG A 87 -3.27 -0.58 -8.02
CA ARG A 87 -3.65 0.20 -9.20
C ARG A 87 -4.68 1.25 -8.79
N LEU A 88 -4.33 2.52 -8.96
CA LEU A 88 -5.21 3.64 -8.61
C LEU A 88 -6.25 3.87 -9.71
N TYR A 89 -7.52 3.85 -9.33
CA TYR A 89 -8.64 4.22 -10.18
C TYR A 89 -9.23 5.56 -9.74
N LEU A 90 -9.22 6.53 -10.66
CA LEU A 90 -9.86 7.84 -10.52
C LEU A 90 -10.92 7.99 -11.61
N ASP A 91 -12.19 8.18 -11.24
CA ASP A 91 -13.29 8.31 -12.21
C ASP A 91 -13.34 7.16 -13.23
N GLY A 92 -13.12 5.93 -12.76
CA GLY A 92 -13.10 4.73 -13.58
C GLY A 92 -11.84 4.56 -14.45
N LYS A 93 -10.89 5.51 -14.40
CA LYS A 93 -9.62 5.43 -15.14
C LYS A 93 -8.50 4.90 -14.25
N ASP A 94 -7.86 3.85 -14.72
CA ASP A 94 -6.60 3.35 -14.17
C ASP A 94 -5.46 4.34 -14.47
N VAL A 95 -4.82 4.86 -13.43
CA VAL A 95 -3.68 5.78 -13.51
C VAL A 95 -2.37 5.16 -13.04
N GLY A 96 -2.33 3.83 -12.92
CA GLY A 96 -1.14 3.05 -12.61
C GLY A 96 -0.95 2.75 -11.13
N VAL A 97 0.19 2.17 -10.81
CA VAL A 97 0.52 1.67 -9.47
C VAL A 97 0.90 2.82 -8.54
N GLN A 98 0.24 2.91 -7.39
CA GLN A 98 0.52 3.87 -6.33
C GLN A 98 0.63 3.16 -4.97
N ALA A 99 1.25 3.84 -4.00
CA ALA A 99 1.46 3.34 -2.64
C ALA A 99 0.44 3.98 -1.67
N PHE A 100 -0.18 3.15 -0.84
CA PHE A 100 -1.20 3.53 0.13
C PHE A 100 -0.79 3.03 1.51
N LEU A 101 -0.89 3.87 2.53
CA LEU A 101 -0.72 3.48 3.93
C LEU A 101 -2.08 3.20 4.57
#